data_AF-A0A0J6CZJ9-F1
#
_entry.id   AF-A0A0J6CZJ9-F1
#
_cell.length_a   1.000
_cell.length_b   1.000
_cell.length_c   1.000
_cell.angle_alpha   90.00
_cell.angle_beta   90.00
_cell.angle_gamma   90.00
#
_symmetry.space_group_name_H-M   'P 1'
#
loop_
_entity.id
_entity.type
_entity.pdbx_description
1 polymer ?
#
loop_
_entity_poly.entity_id
_entity_poly.type
_entity_poly.pdbx_seq_one_letter_code
_entity_poly.pdbx_strand_id
1 'polypeptide(L)'
;MGLFDSLESQWLEKLLPPQYKTVEPALLQDASSTSFLTYAERLLDEFIDKLDPGSDKPQKWKRSEQGYTIYLKIRRNLILLSGYDSQKNRSSMPKKFFIQWERQMVAKKDRGRCKQGTILINDRGRIIKRNIKRSPFFTGIYQRIRLLDHSLLGTSPTGTSSSPAIDPLLLNQLDNLKRITSHSPIKGVIHSRSTRLINLFQKILPELEPLDLEERHVVKRMLTTELPDLLTGYISLSPENQELRHQDLFQALCKMELTLHEYLDKIEGNRLSRVDHLLKVSKLRYDK
;
A
#
# COMPACT_ATOMS: atom_id res chain seq x y z
N MET A 1 1.30 -4.05 6.20
CA MET A 1 0.02 -3.99 6.97
C MET A 1 -0.15 -2.59 7.55
N GLY A 2 -1.37 -2.13 7.74
CA GLY A 2 -1.65 -0.75 8.18
C GLY A 2 -2.92 -0.20 7.53
N LEU A 3 -4.01 -0.95 7.62
CA LEU A 3 -5.34 -0.46 7.29
C LEU A 3 -6.26 -0.99 8.39
N PHE A 4 -6.54 -0.08 9.33
CA PHE A 4 -7.57 -0.14 10.37
C PHE A 4 -7.18 -0.91 11.64
N ASP A 5 -6.62 -0.17 12.60
CA ASP A 5 -6.66 -0.53 14.01
C ASP A 5 -8.12 -0.77 14.43
N SER A 6 -8.43 -2.04 14.65
CA SER A 6 -9.77 -2.57 14.89
C SER A 6 -10.31 -2.23 16.28
N LEU A 7 -9.44 -1.81 17.20
CA LEU A 7 -9.79 -1.56 18.60
C LEU A 7 -10.17 -0.11 18.90
N GLU A 8 -9.59 0.88 18.22
CA GLU A 8 -9.98 2.29 18.40
C GLU A 8 -11.36 2.63 17.79
N SER A 9 -11.88 1.77 16.91
CA SER A 9 -12.97 2.09 16.00
C SER A 9 -14.41 1.93 16.56
N GLN A 10 -14.62 1.11 17.59
CA GLN A 10 -15.99 0.67 17.94
C GLN A 10 -16.82 1.71 18.71
N TRP A 11 -16.21 2.53 19.57
CA TRP A 11 -16.94 3.56 20.33
C TRP A 11 -17.25 4.80 19.46
N LEU A 12 -16.32 5.19 18.59
CA LEU A 12 -16.50 6.25 17.59
C LEU A 12 -17.67 5.96 16.66
N GLU A 13 -17.87 4.70 16.25
CA GLU A 13 -19.00 4.31 15.41
C GLU A 13 -20.37 4.53 16.09
N LYS A 14 -20.44 4.49 17.43
CA LYS A 14 -21.70 4.75 18.16
C LYS A 14 -22.10 6.23 18.09
N LEU A 15 -21.14 7.14 18.09
CA LEU A 15 -21.32 8.60 18.04
C LEU A 15 -21.54 9.14 16.62
N LEU A 16 -21.18 8.38 15.59
CA LEU A 16 -21.39 8.81 14.21
C LEU A 16 -22.87 8.91 13.85
N PRO A 17 -23.29 9.94 13.08
CA PRO A 17 -24.63 9.99 12.51
C PRO A 17 -24.91 8.73 11.65
N PRO A 18 -26.16 8.26 11.56
CA PRO A 18 -26.52 7.00 10.91
C PRO A 18 -25.95 6.81 9.49
N GLN A 19 -25.83 7.90 8.73
CA GLN A 19 -25.31 7.91 7.35
C GLN A 19 -23.79 7.66 7.24
N TYR A 20 -23.04 7.90 8.31
CA TYR A 20 -21.59 7.69 8.37
C TYR A 20 -21.20 6.37 9.02
N LYS A 21 -22.14 5.71 9.70
CA LYS A 21 -21.95 4.37 10.25
C LYS A 21 -21.65 3.37 9.14
N THR A 22 -20.72 2.47 9.42
CA THR A 22 -20.38 1.38 8.52
C THR A 22 -21.61 0.51 8.29
N VAL A 23 -21.78 0.01 7.07
CA VAL A 23 -22.88 -0.90 6.75
C VAL A 23 -22.78 -2.16 7.60
N GLU A 24 -23.90 -2.57 8.19
CA GLU A 24 -23.99 -3.75 9.03
C GLU A 24 -23.92 -5.02 8.16
N PRO A 25 -23.18 -6.06 8.58
CA PRO A 25 -23.07 -7.31 7.81
C PRO A 25 -24.41 -7.98 7.53
N ALA A 26 -25.36 -7.90 8.47
CA ALA A 26 -26.69 -8.49 8.33
C ALA A 26 -27.48 -7.94 7.12
N LEU A 27 -27.19 -6.72 6.68
CA LEU A 27 -27.85 -6.10 5.53
C LEU A 27 -27.26 -6.52 4.17
N LEU A 28 -26.12 -7.23 4.18
CA LEU A 28 -25.36 -7.61 2.99
C LEU A 28 -25.04 -9.11 2.89
N GLN A 29 -25.34 -9.90 3.92
CA GLN A 29 -25.10 -11.36 3.94
C GLN A 29 -26.09 -12.17 3.09
N ASP A 30 -27.02 -11.52 2.40
CA ASP A 30 -27.92 -12.17 1.45
C ASP A 30 -27.22 -12.59 0.15
N ALA A 31 -27.68 -13.70 -0.41
CA ALA A 31 -27.13 -14.26 -1.64
C ALA A 31 -27.21 -13.28 -2.82
N SER A 32 -28.27 -12.46 -2.90
CA SER A 32 -28.41 -11.47 -3.97
C SER A 32 -27.38 -10.34 -3.86
N SER A 33 -27.06 -9.86 -2.65
CA SER A 33 -25.99 -8.87 -2.45
C SER A 33 -24.63 -9.44 -2.83
N THR A 34 -24.37 -10.70 -2.48
CA THR A 34 -23.09 -11.35 -2.84
C THR A 34 -22.97 -11.43 -4.36
N SER A 35 -24.00 -11.96 -5.05
CA SER A 35 -24.03 -12.02 -6.52
C SER A 35 -23.90 -10.64 -7.17
N PHE A 36 -24.55 -9.61 -6.62
CA PHE A 36 -24.47 -8.24 -7.11
C PHE A 36 -23.05 -7.66 -7.01
N LEU A 37 -22.38 -7.87 -5.87
CA LEU A 37 -21.01 -7.38 -5.67
C LEU A 37 -20.02 -8.16 -6.54
N THR A 38 -20.14 -9.49 -6.62
CA THR A 38 -19.32 -10.33 -7.51
C THR A 38 -19.52 -9.95 -8.99
N TYR A 39 -20.75 -9.61 -9.39
CA TYR A 39 -21.03 -9.10 -10.73
C TYR A 39 -20.34 -7.75 -10.98
N ALA A 40 -20.40 -6.83 -10.03
CA ALA A 40 -19.71 -5.54 -10.13
C ALA A 40 -18.17 -5.71 -10.22
N GLU A 41 -17.62 -6.65 -9.47
CA GLU A 41 -16.22 -7.02 -9.51
C GLU A 41 -15.81 -7.56 -10.89
N ARG A 42 -16.55 -8.53 -11.42
CA ARG A 42 -16.31 -9.06 -12.76
C ARG A 42 -16.37 -7.97 -13.84
N LEU A 43 -17.33 -7.05 -13.77
CA LEU A 43 -17.42 -5.96 -14.73
C LEU A 43 -16.22 -5.00 -14.65
N LEU A 44 -15.67 -4.77 -13.46
CA LEU A 44 -14.44 -3.99 -13.33
C LEU A 44 -13.26 -4.70 -13.98
N ASP A 45 -13.15 -6.02 -13.82
CA ASP A 45 -12.12 -6.82 -14.51
C ASP A 45 -12.25 -6.70 -16.03
N GLU A 46 -13.47 -6.84 -16.57
CA GLU A 46 -13.72 -6.65 -18.02
C GLU A 46 -13.44 -5.22 -18.50
N PHE A 47 -13.64 -4.20 -17.64
CA PHE A 47 -13.30 -2.82 -17.99
C PHE A 47 -11.80 -2.60 -17.97
N ILE A 48 -11.06 -3.23 -17.06
CA ILE A 48 -9.59 -3.19 -17.02
C ILE A 48 -9.02 -3.80 -18.29
N ASP A 49 -9.53 -4.95 -18.73
CA ASP A 49 -9.05 -5.65 -19.92
C ASP A 49 -9.29 -4.87 -21.23
N LYS A 50 -10.39 -4.10 -21.30
CA LYS A 50 -10.76 -3.29 -22.47
C LYS A 50 -10.12 -1.90 -22.48
N LEU A 51 -9.31 -1.58 -21.48
CA LEU A 51 -8.79 -0.24 -21.29
C LEU A 51 -7.51 -0.04 -22.10
N ASP A 52 -7.48 0.99 -22.95
CA ASP A 52 -6.26 1.40 -23.62
C ASP A 52 -5.28 1.98 -22.59
N PRO A 53 -4.10 1.36 -22.38
CA PRO A 53 -3.14 1.84 -21.40
C PRO A 53 -2.67 3.28 -21.74
N GLY A 54 -2.72 4.17 -20.75
CA GLY A 54 -2.29 5.57 -20.92
C GLY A 54 -3.33 6.51 -21.55
N SER A 55 -4.56 6.05 -21.81
CA SER A 55 -5.64 6.92 -22.27
C SER A 55 -6.17 7.78 -21.12
N ASP A 56 -5.78 9.07 -21.06
CA ASP A 56 -6.34 10.02 -20.08
C ASP A 56 -7.70 10.62 -20.54
N LYS A 57 -8.33 10.00 -21.53
CA LYS A 57 -9.63 10.46 -22.04
C LYS A 57 -10.74 10.07 -21.05
N PRO A 58 -11.71 10.96 -20.81
CA PRO A 58 -12.85 10.64 -19.95
C PRO A 58 -13.69 9.54 -20.57
N GLN A 59 -13.83 8.41 -19.88
CA GLN A 59 -14.57 7.25 -20.34
C GLN A 59 -15.80 7.01 -19.45
N LYS A 60 -16.88 6.50 -20.06
CA LYS A 60 -18.13 6.17 -19.37
C LYS A 60 -18.59 4.81 -19.87
N TRP A 61 -18.82 3.90 -18.94
CA TRP A 61 -19.46 2.62 -19.23
C TRP A 61 -20.71 2.46 -18.39
N LYS A 62 -21.74 1.90 -19.03
CA LYS A 62 -22.96 1.47 -18.37
C LYS A 62 -23.24 0.05 -18.85
N ARG A 63 -23.36 -0.88 -17.92
CA ARG A 63 -23.75 -2.27 -18.21
C ARG A 63 -24.92 -2.64 -17.32
N SER A 64 -25.86 -3.36 -17.91
CA SER A 64 -27.03 -3.85 -17.20
C SER A 64 -27.29 -5.29 -17.59
N GLU A 65 -27.34 -6.18 -16.61
CA GLU A 65 -27.50 -7.60 -16.82
C GLU A 65 -28.10 -8.24 -15.56
N GLN A 66 -28.96 -9.25 -15.71
CA GLN A 66 -29.55 -10.00 -14.59
C GLN A 66 -30.21 -9.13 -13.50
N GLY A 67 -30.74 -7.97 -13.86
CA GLY A 67 -31.35 -7.02 -12.92
C GLY A 67 -30.35 -6.17 -12.12
N TYR A 68 -29.06 -6.22 -12.45
CA TYR A 68 -28.04 -5.32 -11.93
C TYR A 68 -27.66 -4.29 -12.98
N THR A 69 -27.49 -3.04 -12.58
CA THR A 69 -26.95 -1.98 -13.44
C THR A 69 -25.72 -1.38 -12.78
N ILE A 70 -24.56 -1.52 -13.43
CA ILE A 70 -23.31 -0.90 -13.00
C ILE A 70 -22.93 0.22 -13.97
N TYR A 71 -22.55 1.36 -13.41
CA TYR A 71 -22.10 2.54 -14.12
C TYR A 71 -20.72 2.95 -13.62
N LEU A 72 -19.75 3.01 -14.54
CA LEU A 72 -18.38 3.44 -14.30
C LEU A 72 -18.12 4.70 -15.10
N LYS A 73 -17.64 5.75 -14.45
CA LYS A 73 -17.25 7.00 -15.09
C LYS A 73 -15.87 7.41 -14.63
N ILE A 74 -14.92 7.41 -15.57
CA ILE A 74 -13.56 7.87 -15.36
C ILE A 74 -13.47 9.33 -15.78
N ARG A 75 -12.95 10.15 -14.87
CA ARG A 75 -12.53 11.54 -15.12
C ARG A 75 -11.04 11.64 -14.81
N ARG A 76 -10.42 12.73 -15.27
CA ARG A 76 -9.00 13.02 -15.01
C ARG A 76 -8.61 12.90 -13.53
N ASN A 77 -9.47 13.36 -12.61
CA ASN A 77 -9.13 13.41 -11.18
C ASN A 77 -9.86 12.34 -10.33
N LEU A 78 -10.88 11.68 -10.89
CA LEU A 78 -11.83 10.88 -10.11
C LEU A 78 -12.33 9.67 -10.91
N ILE A 79 -12.47 8.53 -10.24
CA ILE A 79 -13.24 7.39 -10.74
C ILE A 79 -14.54 7.32 -9.94
N LEU A 80 -15.67 7.28 -10.66
CA LEU A 80 -17.01 7.19 -10.09
C LEU A 80 -17.59 5.84 -10.47
N LEU A 81 -17.82 4.99 -9.49
CA LEU A 81 -18.49 3.70 -9.65
C LEU A 81 -19.83 3.76 -8.93
N SER A 82 -20.91 3.40 -9.61
CA SER A 82 -22.22 3.24 -8.99
C SER A 82 -22.90 1.98 -9.47
N GLY A 83 -23.48 1.24 -8.55
CA GLY A 83 -24.26 0.05 -8.84
C GLY A 83 -25.70 0.19 -8.36
N TYR A 84 -26.62 -0.41 -9.08
CA TYR A 84 -28.02 -0.52 -8.72
C TYR A 84 -28.49 -1.96 -8.89
N ASP A 85 -29.09 -2.51 -7.84
CA ASP A 85 -29.83 -3.78 -7.87
C ASP A 85 -31.32 -3.46 -8.07
N SER A 86 -31.80 -3.78 -9.28
CA SER A 86 -33.19 -3.60 -9.69
C SER A 86 -34.01 -4.89 -9.58
N GLN A 87 -33.47 -5.97 -8.99
CA GLN A 87 -34.18 -7.25 -8.95
C GLN A 87 -35.54 -7.08 -8.26
N LYS A 88 -36.61 -7.39 -9.01
CA LYS A 88 -38.00 -7.40 -8.55
C LYS A 88 -38.35 -8.65 -7.73
N ASN A 89 -37.37 -9.50 -7.42
CA ASN A 89 -37.61 -10.69 -6.62
C ASN A 89 -38.10 -10.29 -5.23
N ARG A 90 -39.25 -10.84 -4.80
CA ARG A 90 -39.95 -10.49 -3.56
C ARG A 90 -39.10 -10.63 -2.28
N SER A 91 -37.96 -11.32 -2.36
CA SER A 91 -37.05 -11.60 -1.25
C SER A 91 -35.79 -10.73 -1.22
N SER A 92 -35.48 -9.93 -2.25
CA SER A 92 -34.27 -9.09 -2.29
C SER A 92 -34.59 -7.64 -1.97
N MET A 93 -33.91 -7.06 -0.98
CA MET A 93 -33.95 -5.61 -0.74
C MET A 93 -33.23 -4.90 -1.88
N PRO A 94 -33.83 -3.90 -2.55
CA PRO A 94 -33.15 -3.16 -3.60
C PRO A 94 -32.03 -2.31 -3.00
N LYS A 95 -30.86 -2.36 -3.64
CA LYS A 95 -29.63 -1.72 -3.16
C LYS A 95 -29.04 -0.81 -4.22
N LYS A 96 -28.47 0.30 -3.77
CA LYS A 96 -27.73 1.22 -4.64
C LYS A 96 -26.45 1.63 -3.93
N PHE A 97 -25.30 1.39 -4.54
CA PHE A 97 -24.04 1.88 -3.99
C PHE A 97 -23.41 2.94 -4.89
N PHE A 98 -22.61 3.79 -4.28
CA PHE A 98 -21.85 4.85 -4.92
C PHE A 98 -20.47 4.93 -4.29
N ILE A 99 -19.43 4.83 -5.11
CA ILE A 99 -18.03 4.94 -4.74
C ILE A 99 -17.40 6.03 -5.57
N GLN A 100 -16.82 7.01 -4.87
CA GLN A 100 -15.98 8.04 -5.44
C GLN A 100 -14.55 7.80 -5.01
N TRP A 101 -13.71 7.52 -6.00
CA TRP A 101 -12.29 7.28 -5.85
C TRP A 101 -11.49 8.46 -6.38
N GLU A 102 -10.55 8.94 -5.59
CA GLU A 102 -9.59 9.97 -5.99
C GLU A 102 -8.38 9.29 -6.62
N ARG A 103 -8.09 9.68 -7.86
CA ARG A 103 -7.02 9.08 -8.65
C ARG A 103 -5.65 9.40 -8.06
N GLN A 104 -4.71 8.48 -8.22
CA GLN A 104 -3.35 8.61 -7.68
C GLN A 104 -2.64 9.90 -8.14
N MET A 105 -2.84 10.35 -9.39
CA MET A 105 -2.23 11.60 -9.89
C MET A 105 -2.55 12.84 -9.05
N VAL A 106 -3.69 12.84 -8.36
CA VAL A 106 -4.21 13.99 -7.62
C VAL A 106 -4.09 13.78 -6.10
N ALA A 107 -4.01 12.53 -5.65
CA ALA A 107 -3.84 12.21 -4.25
C ALA A 107 -2.44 12.64 -3.79
N LYS A 108 -2.36 13.51 -2.77
CA LYS A 108 -1.09 13.90 -2.10
C LYS A 108 -0.32 12.73 -1.45
N LYS A 109 -0.90 11.53 -1.45
CA LYS A 109 -0.30 10.28 -0.98
C LYS A 109 -0.17 9.39 -2.20
N ASP A 110 0.92 8.65 -2.34
CA ASP A 110 1.26 7.77 -3.49
C ASP A 110 0.29 6.60 -3.74
N ARG A 111 -0.93 6.67 -3.21
CA ARG A 111 -1.98 5.68 -3.32
C ARG A 111 -3.29 6.42 -3.52
N GLY A 112 -3.99 6.14 -4.63
CA GLY A 112 -5.38 6.57 -4.81
C GLY A 112 -6.22 6.20 -3.59
N ARG A 113 -7.21 7.02 -3.24
CA ARG A 113 -8.01 6.84 -2.01
C ARG A 113 -9.50 6.96 -2.26
N CYS A 114 -10.27 6.18 -1.50
CA CYS A 114 -11.73 6.30 -1.51
C CYS A 114 -12.17 7.60 -0.79
N LYS A 115 -12.54 8.62 -1.57
CA LYS A 115 -13.04 9.90 -1.06
C LYS A 115 -14.44 9.75 -0.46
N GLN A 116 -15.31 8.95 -1.07
CA GLN A 116 -16.64 8.67 -0.55
C GLN A 116 -17.09 7.27 -0.96
N GLY A 117 -17.73 6.55 -0.05
CA GLY A 117 -18.36 5.26 -0.31
C GLY A 117 -19.69 5.20 0.45
N THR A 118 -20.80 5.08 -0.25
CA THR A 118 -22.13 5.02 0.37
C THR A 118 -22.96 3.92 -0.29
N ILE A 119 -23.74 3.22 0.53
CA ILE A 119 -24.81 2.33 0.07
C ILE A 119 -26.16 2.82 0.59
N LEU A 120 -27.17 2.72 -0.26
CA LEU A 120 -28.57 2.94 0.03
C LEU A 120 -29.26 1.57 -0.08
N ILE A 121 -29.90 1.15 1.00
CA ILE A 121 -30.62 -0.12 1.09
C ILE A 121 -32.07 0.22 1.37
N ASN A 122 -33.00 -0.29 0.58
CA ASN A 122 -34.42 -0.12 0.85
C ASN A 122 -34.94 -1.33 1.63
N ASP A 123 -35.08 -1.15 2.93
CA ASP A 123 -35.64 -2.16 3.83
C ASP A 123 -37.09 -1.79 4.14
N ARG A 124 -38.04 -2.59 3.63
CA ARG A 124 -39.49 -2.43 3.87
C ARG A 124 -40.02 -1.00 3.61
N GLY A 125 -39.53 -0.34 2.56
CA GLY A 125 -39.93 1.02 2.19
C GLY A 125 -39.12 2.12 2.88
N ARG A 126 -38.21 1.78 3.80
CA ARG A 126 -37.30 2.73 4.46
C ARG A 126 -35.93 2.69 3.78
N ILE A 127 -35.46 3.86 3.36
CA ILE A 127 -34.13 4.00 2.75
C ILE A 127 -33.09 4.18 3.85
N ILE A 128 -32.27 3.14 4.05
CA ILE A 128 -31.15 3.13 4.98
C ILE A 128 -29.88 3.52 4.22
N LYS A 129 -29.28 4.65 4.62
CA LYS A 129 -27.99 5.11 4.09
C LYS A 129 -26.85 4.69 5.03
N ARG A 130 -25.82 4.04 4.50
CA ARG A 130 -24.65 3.59 5.25
C ARG A 130 -23.35 3.85 4.50
N ASN A 131 -22.26 3.94 5.24
CA ASN A 131 -20.91 4.06 4.72
C ASN A 131 -20.35 2.67 4.39
N ILE A 132 -19.71 2.53 3.22
CA ILE A 132 -19.10 1.27 2.77
C ILE A 132 -17.57 1.30 2.78
N LYS A 133 -16.94 2.43 3.10
CA LYS A 133 -15.47 2.58 3.08
C LYS A 133 -14.74 1.55 3.92
N ARG A 134 -15.31 1.16 5.06
CA ARG A 134 -14.75 0.21 6.01
C ARG A 134 -15.40 -1.18 5.90
N SER A 135 -16.29 -1.37 4.93
CA SER A 135 -17.03 -2.62 4.79
C SER A 135 -16.15 -3.70 4.15
N PRO A 136 -16.02 -4.89 4.76
CA PRO A 136 -15.24 -5.99 4.19
C PRO A 136 -15.85 -6.50 2.87
N PHE A 137 -17.15 -6.33 2.67
CA PHE A 137 -17.85 -6.75 1.45
C PHE A 137 -17.42 -5.96 0.20
N PHE A 138 -16.88 -4.75 0.38
CA PHE A 138 -16.44 -3.89 -0.73
C PHE A 138 -14.94 -3.94 -0.99
N THR A 139 -14.19 -4.76 -0.23
CA THR A 139 -12.73 -4.86 -0.36
C THR A 139 -12.30 -5.27 -1.77
N GLY A 140 -12.95 -6.27 -2.38
CA GLY A 140 -12.63 -6.72 -3.73
C GLY A 140 -12.92 -5.66 -4.82
N ILE A 141 -14.01 -4.91 -4.66
CA ILE A 141 -14.32 -3.75 -5.51
C ILE A 141 -13.23 -2.67 -5.37
N TYR A 142 -12.81 -2.34 -4.15
CA TYR A 142 -11.76 -1.34 -3.94
C TYR A 142 -10.42 -1.76 -4.54
N GLN A 143 -10.06 -3.04 -4.43
CA GLN A 143 -8.86 -3.58 -5.07
C GLN A 143 -8.92 -3.40 -6.59
N ARG A 144 -10.04 -3.73 -7.22
CA ARG A 144 -10.21 -3.60 -8.68
C ARG A 144 -10.24 -2.16 -9.16
N ILE A 145 -10.86 -1.24 -8.41
CA ILE A 145 -10.79 0.20 -8.72
C ILE A 145 -9.34 0.68 -8.65
N ARG A 146 -8.55 0.20 -7.68
CA ARG A 146 -7.13 0.53 -7.59
C ARG A 146 -6.34 -0.03 -8.77
N LEU A 147 -6.60 -1.27 -9.17
CA LEU A 147 -5.98 -1.86 -10.38
C LEU A 147 -6.34 -1.03 -11.62
N LEU A 148 -7.61 -0.63 -11.76
CA LEU A 148 -8.07 0.22 -12.85
C LEU A 148 -7.37 1.59 -12.86
N ASP A 149 -7.17 2.21 -11.70
CA ASP A 149 -6.41 3.47 -11.60
C ASP A 149 -4.95 3.29 -12.02
N HIS A 150 -4.32 2.17 -11.64
CA HIS A 150 -2.97 1.80 -12.08
C HIS A 150 -2.90 1.56 -13.60
N SER A 151 -3.84 0.81 -14.18
CA SER A 151 -3.88 0.56 -15.63
C SER A 151 -4.06 1.86 -16.43
N LEU A 152 -4.89 2.80 -15.93
CA LEU A 152 -5.04 4.12 -16.54
C LEU A 152 -3.74 4.96 -16.52
N LEU A 153 -2.87 4.73 -15.53
CA LEU A 153 -1.56 5.38 -15.45
C LEU A 153 -0.51 4.72 -16.36
N GLY A 154 -0.86 3.60 -17.02
CA GLY A 154 0.11 2.77 -17.74
C GLY A 154 1.05 1.99 -16.82
N THR A 155 0.82 2.01 -15.51
CA THR A 155 1.53 1.17 -14.56
C THR A 155 0.80 -0.18 -14.49
N SER A 156 1.22 -1.16 -15.31
CA SER A 156 0.60 -2.50 -15.28
C SER A 156 0.72 -3.10 -13.87
N PRO A 157 -0.37 -3.62 -13.28
CA PRO A 157 -0.34 -4.26 -11.99
C PRO A 157 0.11 -5.74 -12.03
N THR A 158 0.67 -6.23 -13.15
CA THR A 158 1.35 -7.55 -13.22
C THR A 158 2.67 -7.58 -12.45
N GLY A 159 2.70 -6.92 -11.30
CA GLY A 159 3.51 -7.30 -10.17
C GLY A 159 2.56 -7.74 -9.07
N THR A 160 2.47 -9.05 -8.85
CA THR A 160 2.58 -9.58 -7.50
C THR A 160 3.92 -9.10 -6.94
N SER A 161 4.06 -7.80 -6.67
CA SER A 161 5.25 -7.20 -6.09
C SER A 161 5.18 -7.39 -4.58
N SER A 162 5.31 -8.67 -4.22
CA SER A 162 6.07 -9.10 -3.04
C SER A 162 7.58 -8.94 -3.23
N SER A 163 8.03 -8.18 -4.24
CA SER A 163 9.27 -7.42 -4.14
C SER A 163 8.89 -5.94 -3.97
N PRO A 164 9.43 -5.22 -2.99
CA PRO A 164 9.26 -3.79 -2.99
C PRO A 164 9.95 -3.30 -4.25
N ALA A 165 9.20 -2.61 -5.12
CA ALA A 165 9.83 -1.70 -6.06
C ALA A 165 10.64 -0.74 -5.19
N ILE A 166 11.95 -0.99 -5.10
CA ILE A 166 12.87 -0.14 -4.38
C ILE A 166 12.66 1.24 -4.98
N ASP A 167 12.36 2.22 -4.14
CA ASP A 167 12.18 3.59 -4.58
C ASP A 167 13.39 3.97 -5.45
N PRO A 168 13.21 4.28 -6.75
CA PRO A 168 14.32 4.54 -7.66
C PRO A 168 15.22 5.67 -7.14
N LEU A 169 14.67 6.56 -6.32
CA LEU A 169 15.43 7.59 -5.60
C LEU A 169 16.40 6.97 -4.59
N LEU A 170 16.01 5.96 -3.81
CA LEU A 170 16.89 5.32 -2.83
C LEU A 170 18.01 4.52 -3.49
N LEU A 171 17.75 3.89 -4.64
CA LEU A 171 18.80 3.24 -5.45
C LEU A 171 19.81 4.25 -5.96
N ASN A 172 19.34 5.38 -6.52
CA ASN A 172 20.21 6.45 -6.96
C ASN A 172 21.06 7.03 -5.80
N GLN A 173 20.49 7.14 -4.60
CA GLN A 173 21.22 7.60 -3.41
C GLN A 173 22.27 6.59 -2.96
N LEU A 174 21.97 5.29 -3.00
CA LEU A 174 22.93 4.24 -2.72
C LEU A 174 24.09 4.25 -3.72
N ASP A 175 23.81 4.46 -5.00
CA ASP A 175 24.84 4.57 -6.03
C ASP A 175 25.66 5.85 -5.90
N ASN A 176 25.06 6.95 -5.45
CA ASN A 176 25.80 8.16 -5.09
C ASN A 176 26.76 7.89 -3.91
N LEU A 177 26.30 7.17 -2.89
CA LEU A 177 27.11 6.82 -1.72
C LEU A 177 28.28 5.89 -2.09
N LYS A 178 28.06 4.94 -3.02
CA LYS A 178 29.15 4.15 -3.62
C LYS A 178 30.17 5.04 -4.30
N ARG A 179 29.75 6.02 -5.10
CA ARG A 179 30.67 6.95 -5.76
C ARG A 179 31.47 7.77 -4.76
N ILE A 180 30.82 8.31 -3.73
CA ILE A 180 31.50 9.04 -2.64
C ILE A 180 32.54 8.16 -1.98
N THR A 181 32.21 6.91 -1.67
CA THR A 181 33.13 5.99 -0.99
C THR A 181 34.30 5.57 -1.89
N SER A 182 34.05 5.31 -3.17
CA SER A 182 35.07 4.87 -4.13
C SER A 182 36.02 5.97 -4.61
N HIS A 183 35.57 7.22 -4.66
CA HIS A 183 36.36 8.36 -5.13
C HIS A 183 36.95 9.21 -4.00
N SER A 184 36.60 8.92 -2.75
CA SER A 184 37.08 9.68 -1.60
C SER A 184 38.51 9.28 -1.19
N PRO A 185 39.31 10.24 -0.68
CA PRO A 185 40.62 9.95 -0.10
C PRO A 185 40.56 9.17 1.23
N ILE A 186 39.38 8.78 1.72
CA ILE A 186 39.22 7.95 2.92
C ILE A 186 39.90 6.59 2.69
N LYS A 187 40.97 6.33 3.45
CA LYS A 187 41.71 5.06 3.42
C LYS A 187 41.55 4.29 4.73
N GLY A 188 41.86 2.99 4.69
CA GLY A 188 41.94 2.14 5.87
C GLY A 188 40.58 1.69 6.42
N VAL A 189 40.45 1.69 7.74
CA VAL A 189 39.34 1.02 8.44
C VAL A 189 37.98 1.68 8.15
N ILE A 190 37.93 3.02 8.05
CA ILE A 190 36.71 3.77 7.72
C ILE A 190 36.17 3.35 6.35
N HIS A 191 37.04 3.31 5.33
CA HIS A 191 36.65 2.87 3.99
C HIS A 191 36.04 1.47 4.01
N SER A 192 36.73 0.52 4.68
CA SER A 192 36.25 -0.87 4.77
C SER A 192 34.87 -0.98 5.43
N ARG A 193 34.60 -0.16 6.45
CA ARG A 193 33.31 -0.11 7.16
C ARG A 193 32.22 0.55 6.32
N SER A 194 32.52 1.66 5.65
CA SER A 194 31.60 2.31 4.72
C SER A 194 31.17 1.35 3.60
N THR A 195 32.10 0.56 3.03
CA THR A 195 31.76 -0.46 2.04
C THR A 195 30.85 -1.55 2.62
N ARG A 196 31.09 -2.00 3.86
CA ARG A 196 30.21 -2.97 4.54
C ARG A 196 28.80 -2.42 4.74
N LEU A 197 28.68 -1.18 5.22
CA LEU A 197 27.39 -0.50 5.36
C LEU A 197 26.64 -0.41 4.04
N ILE A 198 27.32 -0.04 2.94
CA ILE A 198 26.72 -0.02 1.60
C ILE A 198 26.18 -1.40 1.22
N ASN A 199 26.93 -2.47 1.50
CA ASN A 199 26.47 -3.83 1.24
C ASN A 199 25.27 -4.22 2.11
N LEU A 200 25.19 -3.75 3.36
CA LEU A 200 24.03 -3.96 4.22
C LEU A 200 22.81 -3.21 3.68
N PHE A 201 22.96 -1.95 3.24
CA PHE A 201 21.88 -1.22 2.59
C PHE A 201 21.37 -1.92 1.33
N GLN A 202 22.26 -2.50 0.51
CA GLN A 202 21.85 -3.29 -0.66
C GLN A 202 20.97 -4.49 -0.29
N LYS A 203 21.20 -5.10 0.88
CA LYS A 203 20.41 -6.24 1.38
C LYS A 203 19.08 -5.79 1.99
N ILE A 204 19.07 -4.68 2.72
CA ILE A 204 17.89 -4.21 3.47
C ILE A 204 16.89 -3.47 2.58
N LEU A 205 17.36 -2.64 1.64
CA LEU A 205 16.49 -1.86 0.75
C LEU A 205 15.42 -2.68 0.00
N PRO A 206 15.73 -3.85 -0.59
CA PRO A 206 14.72 -4.73 -1.19
C PRO A 206 13.81 -5.43 -0.18
N GLU A 207 14.03 -5.25 1.11
CA GLU A 207 13.30 -5.96 2.17
C GLU A 207 12.78 -5.01 3.25
N LEU A 208 12.51 -3.74 2.92
CA LEU A 208 12.04 -2.74 3.88
C LEU A 208 10.60 -2.98 4.38
N GLU A 209 9.76 -3.72 3.65
CA GLU A 209 8.34 -3.89 3.98
C GLU A 209 8.03 -4.52 5.37
N PRO A 210 8.76 -5.53 5.86
CA PRO A 210 8.52 -6.16 7.16
C PRO A 210 8.87 -5.25 8.34
N LEU A 211 9.60 -4.15 8.12
CA LEU A 211 10.00 -3.21 9.15
C LEU A 211 8.89 -2.19 9.45
N ASP A 212 8.89 -1.69 10.68
CA ASP A 212 7.94 -0.69 11.13
C ASP A 212 8.14 0.65 10.40
N LEU A 213 7.18 1.57 10.54
CA LEU A 213 7.25 2.88 9.88
C LEU A 213 8.47 3.69 10.36
N GLU A 214 8.76 3.64 11.66
CA GLU A 214 9.91 4.30 12.27
C GLU A 214 11.23 3.70 11.79
N GLU A 215 11.36 2.37 11.82
CA GLU A 215 12.56 1.65 11.38
C GLU A 215 12.88 1.92 9.90
N ARG A 216 11.85 1.90 9.04
CA ARG A 216 12.01 2.28 7.63
C ARG A 216 12.47 3.73 7.47
N HIS A 217 11.95 4.64 8.31
CA HIS A 217 12.38 6.03 8.29
C HIS A 217 13.85 6.15 8.72
N VAL A 218 14.28 5.42 9.75
CA VAL A 218 15.67 5.37 10.20
C VAL A 218 16.60 4.90 9.08
N VAL A 219 16.29 3.77 8.42
CA VAL A 219 17.11 3.26 7.30
C VAL A 219 17.19 4.28 6.16
N LYS A 220 16.06 4.91 5.79
CA LYS A 220 16.05 5.95 4.77
C LYS A 220 16.92 7.14 5.16
N ARG A 221 16.75 7.66 6.38
CA ARG A 221 17.51 8.82 6.89
C ARG A 221 19.00 8.53 6.96
N MET A 222 19.39 7.34 7.41
CA MET A 222 20.79 6.91 7.42
C MET A 222 21.40 6.95 6.02
N LEU A 223 20.68 6.44 5.02
CA LEU A 223 21.16 6.38 3.63
C LEU A 223 21.18 7.75 2.94
N THR A 224 20.15 8.58 3.13
CA THR A 224 19.99 9.82 2.37
C THR A 224 20.73 11.01 2.95
N THR A 225 20.85 11.07 4.28
CA THR A 225 21.41 12.25 4.96
C THR A 225 22.58 11.86 5.87
N GLU A 226 22.36 10.99 6.86
CA GLU A 226 23.36 10.84 7.94
C GLU A 226 24.71 10.30 7.45
N LEU A 227 24.71 9.19 6.70
CA LEU A 227 25.96 8.60 6.22
C LEU A 227 26.65 9.48 5.16
N PRO A 228 25.95 10.04 4.15
CA PRO A 228 26.56 11.02 3.24
C PRO A 228 27.14 12.24 3.96
N ASP A 229 26.40 12.84 4.89
CA ASP A 229 26.82 14.05 5.63
C ASP A 229 28.02 13.76 6.53
N LEU A 230 28.06 12.61 7.19
CA LEU A 230 29.21 12.18 8.01
C LEU A 230 30.47 11.99 7.15
N LEU A 231 30.35 11.32 6.00
CA LEU A 231 31.50 11.06 5.14
C LEU A 231 32.00 12.34 4.48
N THR A 232 31.11 13.13 3.88
CA THR A 232 31.47 14.41 3.23
C THR A 232 31.98 15.44 4.23
N GLY A 233 31.36 15.51 5.41
CA GLY A 233 31.81 16.36 6.52
C GLY A 233 33.18 15.95 7.02
N TYR A 234 33.47 14.66 7.16
CA TYR A 234 34.80 14.21 7.56
C TYR A 234 35.87 14.53 6.51
N ILE A 235 35.56 14.34 5.21
CA ILE A 235 36.49 14.63 4.12
C ILE A 235 36.83 16.13 4.04
N SER A 236 35.88 17.02 4.41
CA SER A 236 36.09 18.47 4.34
C SER A 236 36.90 19.04 5.51
N LEU A 237 37.16 18.26 6.56
CA LEU A 237 37.99 18.67 7.69
C LEU A 237 39.48 18.75 7.31
N SER A 238 40.23 19.58 8.03
CA SER A 238 41.70 19.59 7.98
C SER A 238 42.28 18.27 8.51
N PRO A 239 43.48 17.85 8.07
CA PRO A 239 44.05 16.54 8.44
C PRO A 239 44.21 16.35 9.96
N GLU A 240 44.56 17.41 10.70
CA GLU A 240 44.65 17.37 12.17
C GLU A 240 43.29 17.09 12.82
N ASN A 241 42.23 17.73 12.31
CA ASN A 241 40.86 17.51 12.81
C ASN A 241 40.30 16.15 12.37
N GLN A 242 40.72 15.64 11.21
CA GLN A 242 40.37 14.30 10.75
C GLN A 242 40.92 13.24 11.72
N GLU A 243 42.19 13.36 12.14
CA GLU A 243 42.80 12.42 13.07
C GLU A 243 42.08 12.43 14.43
N LEU A 244 41.76 13.62 14.95
CA LEU A 244 41.06 13.78 16.22
C LEU A 244 39.64 13.20 16.19
N ARG A 245 38.93 13.34 15.05
CA ARG A 245 37.55 12.83 14.86
C ARG A 245 37.48 11.44 14.27
N HIS A 246 38.62 10.80 14.01
CA HIS A 246 38.67 9.48 13.36
C HIS A 246 37.95 8.41 14.19
N GLN A 247 38.17 8.42 15.51
CA GLN A 247 37.53 7.47 16.43
C GLN A 247 36.02 7.70 16.54
N ASP A 248 35.60 8.96 16.60
CA ASP A 248 34.19 9.34 16.66
C ASP A 248 33.44 8.86 15.40
N LEU A 249 34.02 9.10 14.22
CA LEU A 249 33.44 8.62 12.96
C LEU A 249 33.37 7.10 12.93
N PHE A 250 34.45 6.42 13.32
CA PHE A 250 34.48 4.96 13.36
C PHE A 250 33.39 4.41 14.28
N GLN A 251 33.20 4.99 15.47
CA GLN A 251 32.16 4.58 16.40
C GLN A 251 30.76 4.81 15.83
N ALA A 252 30.52 5.94 15.16
CA ALA A 252 29.24 6.24 14.52
C ALA A 252 28.90 5.22 13.43
N LEU A 253 29.86 4.88 12.56
CA LEU A 253 29.69 3.85 11.54
C LEU A 253 29.40 2.46 12.15
N CYS A 254 30.08 2.11 13.25
CA CYS A 254 29.82 0.85 13.94
C CYS A 254 28.39 0.80 14.53
N LYS A 255 27.90 1.91 15.09
CA LYS A 255 26.53 1.99 15.60
C LYS A 255 25.50 1.82 14.48
N MET A 256 25.70 2.50 13.34
CA MET A 256 24.84 2.33 12.17
C MET A 256 24.84 0.88 11.67
N GLU A 257 26.01 0.23 11.66
CA GLU A 257 26.14 -1.16 11.22
C GLU A 257 25.36 -2.12 12.13
N LEU A 258 25.47 -1.95 13.45
CA LEU A 258 24.72 -2.74 14.42
C LEU A 258 23.21 -2.58 14.23
N THR A 259 22.72 -1.34 14.08
CA THR A 259 21.30 -1.08 13.87
C THR A 259 20.78 -1.74 12.59
N LEU A 260 21.55 -1.71 11.50
CA LEU A 260 21.16 -2.39 10.25
C LEU A 260 21.13 -3.91 10.42
N HIS A 261 22.05 -4.49 11.19
CA HIS A 261 22.03 -5.93 11.50
C HIS A 261 20.79 -6.32 12.31
N GLU A 262 20.45 -5.55 13.36
CA GLU A 262 19.23 -5.79 14.14
C GLU A 262 17.97 -5.79 13.25
N TYR A 263 17.91 -4.89 12.25
CA TYR A 263 16.80 -4.85 11.29
C TYR A 263 16.79 -6.06 10.34
N LEU A 264 17.94 -6.56 9.90
CA LEU A 264 18.01 -7.79 9.11
C LEU A 264 17.52 -9.00 9.90
N ASP A 265 17.95 -9.13 11.15
CA ASP A 265 17.54 -10.23 12.01
C ASP A 265 16.02 -10.21 12.26
N LYS A 266 15.44 -9.01 12.43
CA LYS A 266 13.97 -8.86 12.52
C LYS A 266 13.26 -9.27 11.24
N ILE A 267 13.79 -8.88 10.08
CA ILE A 267 13.22 -9.27 8.78
C ILE A 267 13.23 -10.80 8.63
N GLU A 268 14.34 -11.44 9.00
CA GLU A 268 14.47 -12.90 8.96
C GLU A 268 13.52 -13.59 9.94
N GLY A 269 13.42 -13.10 11.18
CA GLY A 269 12.47 -13.61 12.17
C GLY A 269 11.00 -13.51 11.71
N ASN A 270 10.64 -12.41 11.05
CA ASN A 270 9.32 -12.24 10.46
C ASN A 270 9.06 -13.22 9.31
N ARG A 271 10.08 -13.53 8.49
CA ARG A 271 9.99 -14.54 7.44
C ARG A 271 9.76 -15.94 8.00
N LEU A 272 10.56 -16.35 8.99
CA LEU A 272 10.43 -17.64 9.65
C LEU A 272 9.02 -17.80 10.24
N SER A 273 8.54 -16.80 10.97
CA SER A 273 7.19 -16.80 11.56
C SER A 273 6.08 -16.98 10.51
N ARG A 274 6.24 -16.36 9.33
CA ARG A 274 5.28 -16.49 8.23
C ARG A 274 5.33 -17.90 7.61
N VAL A 275 6.52 -18.46 7.43
CA VAL A 275 6.68 -19.84 6.93
C VAL A 275 6.07 -20.84 7.90
N ASP A 276 6.35 -20.72 9.20
CA ASP A 276 5.80 -21.59 10.23
C ASP A 276 4.26 -21.54 10.25
N HIS A 277 3.70 -20.33 10.10
CA HIS A 277 2.25 -20.18 9.98
C HIS A 277 1.69 -20.90 8.75
N LEU A 278 2.34 -20.76 7.58
CA LEU A 278 1.92 -21.44 6.35
C LEU A 278 2.03 -22.96 6.46
N LEU A 279 3.10 -23.47 7.09
CA LEU A 279 3.27 -24.90 7.35
C LEU A 279 2.19 -25.42 8.29
N LYS A 280 1.85 -24.67 9.35
CA LYS A 280 0.76 -25.00 10.27
C LYS A 280 -0.60 -25.07 9.56
N VAL A 281 -0.89 -24.10 8.69
CA VAL A 281 -2.12 -24.09 7.87
C VAL A 281 -2.13 -25.26 6.87
N SER A 282 -0.99 -25.59 6.28
CA SER A 282 -0.85 -26.72 5.35
C SER A 282 -1.15 -28.05 6.04
N LYS A 283 -0.54 -28.31 7.20
CA LYS A 283 -0.82 -29.50 8.03
C LYS A 283 -2.31 -29.64 8.32
N LEU A 284 -2.97 -28.56 8.76
CA LEU A 284 -4.42 -28.57 9.02
C LEU A 284 -5.29 -28.89 7.79
N ARG A 285 -4.81 -28.61 6.57
CA ARG A 285 -5.56 -28.84 5.32
C ARG A 285 -5.36 -30.24 4.76
N TYR A 286 -4.18 -30.82 4.93
CA TYR A 286 -3.76 -32.03 4.22
C TYR A 286 -3.51 -33.24 5.13
N ASP A 287 -3.39 -33.10 6.45
CA ASP A 287 -3.34 -34.24 7.39
C ASP A 287 -4.75 -34.80 7.69
N LYS A 288 -5.56 -35.05 6.66
CA LYS A 288 -6.84 -35.77 6.75
C LYS A 288 -6.74 -37.17 6.18
#